data_AF-A0A093XDN3-F1
#
_entry.id   AF-A0A093XDN3-F1
#
_cell.length_a   1.000
_cell.length_b   1.000
_cell.length_c   1.000
_cell.angle_alpha   90.00
_cell.angle_beta   90.00
_cell.angle_gamma   90.00
#
_symmetry.space_group_name_H-M   'P 1'
#
loop_
_entity.id
_entity.type
_entity.pdbx_description
1 polymer ?
#
loop_
_entity_poly.entity_id
_entity_poly.type
_entity_poly.pdbx_seq_one_letter_code
_entity_poly.pdbx_strand_id
1 'polypeptide(L)'
;AVVGHGKPGSARTTKPWSIPIFIMARSKSVLAIVPLFACLSNLVAPTQAVLTAKDTGPQLVIANDRLYAAVNKTTGAIQNLLLDGQDLLGAPGYTNPTPGGATGNGASGLGPYLDCYCTPSGFYTPGHLAPRYQLINGTDSSKTPYGGIVMSETYPATGQVLEQYWFLREGETGLHTFSRLYYHNKTTPFLRNLQEFRTLFRPNTALWTDLSTNEKQHAPLPSKNATDKQVTVQDATWYLGNTPDDAYVQQEGDYFTKYTFQDTWSRAEEILFMIPRQRTIRSQ
;
A
#
# COMPACT_ATOMS: atom_id res chain seq x y z
N ALA A 1 38.72 3.44 -72.54
CA ALA A 1 37.66 3.16 -73.52
C ALA A 1 36.35 3.27 -72.75
N VAL A 2 35.43 4.20 -72.99
CA VAL A 2 34.78 4.69 -74.22
C VAL A 2 34.42 6.17 -73.96
N VAL A 3 34.96 7.16 -74.70
CA VAL A 3 34.36 7.92 -75.83
C VAL A 3 32.96 8.48 -75.51
N GLY A 4 32.58 9.75 -75.65
CA GLY A 4 33.18 10.97 -76.22
C GLY A 4 32.08 11.97 -76.58
N HIS A 5 32.43 13.27 -76.61
CA HIS A 5 31.77 14.42 -77.31
C HIS A 5 30.32 14.81 -76.94
N GLY A 6 29.93 16.08 -76.79
CA GLY A 6 30.54 17.39 -77.04
C GLY A 6 29.41 18.45 -77.13
N LYS A 7 29.67 19.68 -76.66
CA LYS A 7 29.57 20.97 -77.40
C LYS A 7 28.46 21.95 -76.89
N PRO A 8 28.52 23.27 -77.20
CA PRO A 8 28.86 24.31 -76.21
C PRO A 8 27.98 25.60 -76.22
N GLY A 9 28.33 26.58 -75.38
CA GLY A 9 27.96 28.01 -75.52
C GLY A 9 26.78 28.44 -74.63
N SER A 10 26.75 29.62 -73.99
CA SER A 10 27.52 30.85 -74.13
C SER A 10 27.28 31.76 -72.91
N ALA A 11 28.36 32.33 -72.36
CA ALA A 11 28.58 33.70 -71.84
C ALA A 11 27.49 34.36 -70.94
N ARG A 12 27.79 35.05 -69.82
CA ARG A 12 28.79 36.10 -69.56
C ARG A 12 28.90 36.33 -68.04
N THR A 13 30.10 36.29 -67.44
CA THR A 13 30.96 37.43 -67.03
C THR A 13 30.30 38.41 -66.05
N THR A 14 30.83 38.70 -64.85
CA THR A 14 32.15 39.30 -64.55
C THR A 14 32.36 39.23 -63.02
N LYS A 15 33.48 38.69 -62.49
CA LYS A 15 34.81 39.29 -62.24
C LYS A 15 34.88 40.08 -60.87
N PRO A 16 36.06 40.29 -60.25
CA PRO A 16 36.71 39.30 -59.38
C PRO A 16 37.28 39.88 -58.05
N TRP A 17 37.79 38.95 -57.23
CA TRP A 17 39.02 38.97 -56.40
C TRP A 17 39.58 40.24 -55.69
N SER A 18 39.72 40.06 -54.38
CA SER A 18 40.95 40.14 -53.56
C SER A 18 41.61 41.49 -53.17
N ILE A 19 41.59 41.78 -51.85
CA ILE A 19 42.67 42.14 -50.87
C ILE A 19 43.56 43.40 -51.21
N PRO A 20 44.26 44.15 -50.31
CA PRO A 20 44.30 44.34 -48.83
C PRO A 20 44.31 45.82 -48.28
N ILE A 21 44.03 45.95 -46.97
CA ILE A 21 44.71 46.73 -45.88
C ILE A 21 44.81 48.29 -45.89
N PHE A 22 44.77 48.82 -44.66
CA PHE A 22 45.14 50.15 -44.09
C PHE A 22 43.94 51.13 -43.97
N ILE A 23 43.59 51.76 -42.84
CA ILE A 23 44.39 52.48 -41.82
C ILE A 23 43.61 52.54 -40.49
N MET A 24 44.33 52.51 -39.35
CA MET A 24 43.81 52.80 -38.00
C MET A 24 43.34 54.25 -37.82
N ALA A 25 42.20 54.47 -37.17
CA ALA A 25 42.05 55.55 -36.19
C ALA A 25 40.86 55.32 -35.23
N ARG A 26 41.22 55.19 -33.95
CA ARG A 26 40.54 55.67 -32.72
C ARG A 26 39.01 55.80 -32.72
N SER A 27 38.38 55.17 -31.72
CA SER A 27 37.79 55.88 -30.57
C SER A 27 36.60 55.11 -29.97
N LYS A 28 36.81 54.67 -28.72
CA LYS A 28 35.86 54.56 -27.60
C LYS A 28 34.44 54.04 -27.93
N SER A 29 34.20 52.79 -27.57
CA SER A 29 33.00 52.35 -26.82
C SER A 29 33.17 50.87 -26.47
N VAL A 30 33.72 50.58 -25.29
CA VAL A 30 33.63 49.24 -24.70
C VAL A 30 32.22 49.12 -24.13
N LEU A 31 31.26 48.73 -24.97
CA LEU A 31 30.01 48.19 -24.49
C LEU A 31 30.32 46.76 -24.05
N ALA A 32 30.48 46.56 -22.74
CA ALA A 32 30.63 45.23 -22.17
C ALA A 32 29.36 44.43 -22.50
N ILE A 33 29.46 43.53 -23.48
CA ILE A 33 28.47 42.50 -23.75
C ILE A 33 28.58 41.53 -22.57
N VAL A 34 27.76 41.76 -21.54
CA VAL A 34 27.49 40.77 -20.51
C VAL A 34 26.94 39.53 -21.23
N PRO A 35 27.56 38.35 -21.10
CA PRO A 35 26.93 37.14 -21.59
C PRO A 35 25.71 36.94 -20.69
N LEU A 36 24.53 37.14 -21.27
CA LEU A 36 23.27 36.74 -20.68
C LEU A 36 23.32 35.21 -20.59
N PHE A 37 23.95 34.69 -19.53
CA PHE A 37 23.82 33.31 -19.13
C PHE A 37 22.32 33.10 -18.89
N ALA A 38 21.70 32.44 -19.86
CA ALA A 38 20.35 31.95 -19.74
C ALA A 38 20.31 30.94 -18.58
N CYS A 39 20.09 31.44 -17.36
CA CYS A 39 19.52 30.65 -16.28
C CYS A 39 18.06 30.36 -16.65
N LEU A 40 17.87 29.51 -17.68
CA LEU A 40 16.68 28.68 -17.77
C LEU A 40 16.78 27.68 -16.62
N SER A 41 16.43 28.18 -15.44
CA SER A 41 16.12 27.37 -14.29
C SER A 41 15.01 26.44 -14.77
N ASN A 42 15.28 25.14 -14.85
CA ASN A 42 14.27 24.12 -15.04
C ASN A 42 13.26 24.27 -13.88
N LEU A 43 12.22 25.09 -14.09
CA LEU A 43 10.97 25.01 -13.37
C LEU A 43 10.31 23.71 -13.82
N VAL A 44 10.89 22.58 -13.40
CA VAL A 44 10.12 21.37 -13.22
C VAL A 44 9.17 21.72 -12.10
N ALA A 45 7.98 22.21 -12.45
CA ALA A 45 6.88 22.19 -11.50
C ALA A 45 6.85 20.75 -10.98
N PRO A 46 6.94 20.51 -9.65
CA PRO A 46 6.70 19.17 -9.15
C PRO A 46 5.29 18.82 -9.63
N THR A 47 5.20 17.90 -10.58
CA THR A 47 3.97 17.18 -10.83
C THR A 47 3.72 16.44 -9.53
N GLN A 48 3.03 17.07 -8.58
CA GLN A 48 2.45 16.35 -7.47
C GLN A 48 1.56 15.32 -8.13
N ALA A 49 1.99 14.06 -8.09
CA ALA A 49 1.18 12.99 -8.62
C ALA A 49 -0.12 13.03 -7.82
N VAL A 50 -1.21 13.32 -8.51
CA VAL A 50 -2.50 13.47 -7.87
C VAL A 50 -2.99 12.09 -7.49
N LEU A 51 -3.47 11.98 -6.27
CA LEU A 51 -4.09 10.80 -5.74
C LEU A 51 -5.17 10.33 -6.70
N THR A 52 -5.08 9.05 -7.04
CA THR A 52 -5.92 8.39 -8.01
C THR A 52 -6.81 7.40 -7.29
N ALA A 53 -8.12 7.52 -7.53
CA ALA A 53 -9.11 6.51 -7.17
C ALA A 53 -9.74 5.99 -8.47
N LYS A 54 -9.62 4.69 -8.76
CA LYS A 54 -10.07 4.10 -10.03
C LYS A 54 -10.74 2.75 -9.85
N ASP A 55 -11.80 2.52 -10.62
CA ASP A 55 -12.39 1.20 -10.85
C ASP A 55 -11.84 0.62 -12.16
N THR A 56 -11.24 -0.56 -12.10
CA THR A 56 -10.67 -1.25 -13.28
C THR A 56 -11.59 -2.34 -13.83
N GLY A 57 -12.72 -2.61 -13.18
CA GLY A 57 -13.53 -3.81 -13.37
C GLY A 57 -13.29 -4.80 -12.24
N PRO A 58 -12.21 -5.62 -12.28
CA PRO A 58 -11.93 -6.63 -11.27
C PRO A 58 -11.37 -6.04 -9.96
N GLN A 59 -10.87 -4.81 -9.97
CA GLN A 59 -10.28 -4.17 -8.80
C GLN A 59 -10.77 -2.74 -8.61
N LEU A 60 -10.74 -2.30 -7.35
CA LEU A 60 -10.77 -0.89 -7.00
C LEU A 60 -9.39 -0.47 -6.50
N VAL A 61 -8.89 0.65 -7.01
CA VAL A 61 -7.54 1.14 -6.76
C VAL A 61 -7.59 2.50 -6.10
N ILE A 62 -6.81 2.69 -5.05
CA ILE A 62 -6.44 4.00 -4.48
C ILE A 62 -4.92 4.10 -4.45
N ALA A 63 -4.36 5.19 -4.95
CA ALA A 63 -2.92 5.38 -5.02
C ALA A 63 -2.54 6.87 -4.93
N ASN A 64 -1.37 7.17 -4.38
CA ASN A 64 -0.68 8.45 -4.52
C ASN A 64 0.72 8.22 -5.14
N ASP A 65 1.63 9.18 -5.00
CA ASP A 65 3.00 9.09 -5.50
C ASP A 65 3.82 7.93 -4.92
N ARG A 66 3.48 7.48 -3.71
CA ARG A 66 4.27 6.47 -2.97
C ARG A 66 3.51 5.18 -2.69
N LEU A 67 2.26 5.27 -2.25
CA LEU A 67 1.46 4.12 -1.86
C LEU A 67 0.44 3.77 -2.95
N TYR A 68 0.38 2.49 -3.30
CA TYR A 68 -0.63 1.90 -4.18
C TYR A 68 -1.35 0.79 -3.45
N ALA A 69 -2.69 0.82 -3.41
CA ALA A 69 -3.51 -0.24 -2.85
C ALA A 69 -4.64 -0.62 -3.83
N ALA A 70 -4.78 -1.92 -4.11
CA ALA A 70 -5.87 -2.45 -4.94
C ALA A 70 -6.66 -3.56 -4.24
N VAL A 71 -7.96 -3.33 -4.07
CA VAL A 71 -8.94 -4.29 -3.57
C VAL A 71 -9.43 -5.14 -4.73
N ASN A 72 -9.30 -6.46 -4.62
CA ASN A 72 -9.89 -7.40 -5.57
C ASN A 72 -11.37 -7.64 -5.22
N LYS A 73 -12.27 -7.32 -6.16
CA LYS A 73 -13.72 -7.36 -5.91
C LYS A 73 -14.28 -8.76 -5.69
N THR A 74 -13.60 -9.80 -6.17
CA THR A 74 -13.99 -11.21 -5.98
C THR A 74 -13.65 -11.71 -4.58
N THR A 75 -12.63 -11.13 -3.94
CA THR A 75 -12.16 -11.60 -2.63
C THR A 75 -12.48 -10.66 -1.48
N GLY A 76 -12.78 -9.38 -1.74
CA GLY A 76 -12.96 -8.38 -0.69
C GLY A 76 -11.68 -7.98 0.04
N ALA A 77 -10.52 -8.37 -0.48
CA ALA A 77 -9.23 -8.12 0.12
C ALA A 77 -8.32 -7.29 -0.78
N ILE A 78 -7.39 -6.55 -0.18
CA ILE A 78 -6.26 -5.98 -0.92
C ILE A 78 -5.33 -7.11 -1.37
N GLN A 79 -5.01 -7.14 -2.65
CA GLN A 79 -4.10 -8.12 -3.26
C GLN A 79 -2.88 -7.49 -3.93
N ASN A 80 -2.87 -6.16 -4.08
CA ASN A 80 -1.70 -5.41 -4.51
C ASN A 80 -1.54 -4.26 -3.54
N LEU A 81 -0.45 -4.27 -2.78
CA LEU A 81 -0.08 -3.20 -1.87
C LEU A 81 1.39 -2.88 -2.11
N LEU A 82 1.67 -1.69 -2.62
CA LEU A 82 3.03 -1.27 -2.92
C LEU A 82 3.34 0.05 -2.22
N LEU A 83 4.55 0.15 -1.66
CA LEU A 83 5.11 1.39 -1.13
C LEU A 83 6.42 1.67 -1.87
N ASP A 84 6.51 2.80 -2.56
CA ASP A 84 7.65 3.17 -3.41
C ASP A 84 8.01 2.07 -4.45
N GLY A 85 6.99 1.37 -4.95
CA GLY A 85 7.14 0.24 -5.87
C GLY A 85 7.54 -1.08 -5.23
N GLN A 86 7.81 -1.12 -3.92
CA GLN A 86 8.06 -2.36 -3.18
C GLN A 86 6.74 -3.07 -2.87
N ASP A 87 6.60 -4.32 -3.34
CA ASP A 87 5.47 -5.18 -2.98
C ASP A 87 5.54 -5.57 -1.49
N LEU A 88 4.55 -5.12 -0.73
CA LEU A 88 4.43 -5.34 0.71
C LEU A 88 3.74 -6.67 1.06
N LEU A 89 3.06 -7.31 0.10
CA LEU A 89 2.29 -8.52 0.32
C LEU A 89 3.03 -9.77 -0.16
N GLY A 90 3.77 -9.72 -1.25
CA GLY A 90 4.34 -10.91 -1.87
C GLY A 90 3.28 -11.81 -2.52
N ALA A 91 3.71 -12.99 -2.97
CA ALA A 91 2.85 -13.89 -3.75
C ALA A 91 1.70 -14.47 -2.89
N PRO A 92 0.48 -14.62 -3.46
CA PRO A 92 -0.60 -15.32 -2.78
C PRO A 92 -0.18 -16.75 -2.42
N GLY A 93 -0.45 -17.17 -1.19
CA GLY A 93 -0.11 -18.50 -0.68
C GLY A 93 -1.26 -19.11 0.10
N TYR A 94 -1.32 -20.44 0.12
CA TYR A 94 -2.29 -21.19 0.91
C TYR A 94 -1.60 -22.33 1.68
N THR A 95 -1.88 -22.40 2.98
CA THR A 95 -1.50 -23.53 3.83
C THR A 95 -2.74 -24.07 4.52
N ASN A 96 -2.93 -25.39 4.52
CA ASN A 96 -4.06 -26.02 5.20
C ASN A 96 -4.07 -25.60 6.68
N PRO A 97 -5.14 -24.96 7.18
CA PRO A 97 -5.26 -24.61 8.59
C PRO A 97 -5.21 -25.86 9.46
N THR A 98 -4.41 -25.82 10.53
CA THR A 98 -4.45 -26.82 11.59
C THR A 98 -5.22 -26.27 12.80
N PRO A 99 -5.99 -27.08 13.54
CA PRO A 99 -6.62 -26.64 14.78
C PRO A 99 -5.57 -26.07 15.75
N GLY A 100 -5.74 -24.82 16.17
CA GLY A 100 -4.78 -24.11 17.01
C GLY A 100 -3.48 -23.66 16.30
N GLY A 101 -3.40 -23.79 14.98
CA GLY A 101 -2.30 -23.29 14.16
C GLY A 101 -2.39 -21.79 13.87
N ALA A 102 -1.28 -21.18 13.47
CA ALA A 102 -1.20 -19.73 13.21
C ALA A 102 -1.99 -19.27 11.97
N THR A 103 -2.25 -20.16 11.02
CA THR A 103 -2.81 -19.80 9.71
C THR A 103 -4.33 -19.96 9.71
N GLY A 104 -5.04 -19.05 10.39
CA GLY A 104 -6.48 -19.18 10.66
C GLY A 104 -7.35 -19.66 9.49
N ASN A 105 -7.28 -18.98 8.33
CA ASN A 105 -7.99 -19.39 7.09
C ASN A 105 -7.04 -19.90 5.99
N GLY A 106 -5.76 -20.09 6.32
CA GLY A 106 -4.73 -20.62 5.42
C GLY A 106 -4.19 -19.64 4.37
N ALA A 107 -4.86 -18.51 4.13
CA ALA A 107 -4.45 -17.55 3.09
C ALA A 107 -3.33 -16.59 3.57
N SER A 108 -2.44 -16.26 2.65
CA SER A 108 -1.32 -15.32 2.78
C SER A 108 -1.09 -14.56 1.46
N GLY A 109 -0.30 -13.47 1.48
CA GLY A 109 -0.12 -12.56 0.35
C GLY A 109 -1.36 -11.69 0.10
N LEU A 110 -2.08 -11.31 1.16
CA LEU A 110 -3.26 -10.47 1.07
C LEU A 110 -3.47 -9.59 2.30
N GLY A 111 -4.20 -8.50 2.10
CA GLY A 111 -4.69 -7.60 3.13
C GLY A 111 -4.14 -6.17 3.01
N PRO A 112 -4.64 -5.24 3.84
CA PRO A 112 -5.63 -5.45 4.90
C PRO A 112 -7.01 -5.91 4.41
N TYR A 113 -7.66 -6.83 5.13
CA TYR A 113 -9.03 -7.30 4.85
C TYR A 113 -9.82 -7.59 6.14
N LEU A 114 -11.14 -7.57 6.06
CA LEU A 114 -12.01 -7.87 7.20
C LEU A 114 -12.16 -9.38 7.38
N ASP A 115 -11.97 -9.86 8.60
CA ASP A 115 -12.27 -11.22 9.00
C ASP A 115 -12.93 -11.23 10.38
N CYS A 116 -13.88 -12.12 10.61
CA CYS A 116 -14.57 -12.18 11.89
C CYS A 116 -14.85 -13.62 12.30
N TYR A 117 -15.00 -13.85 13.60
CA TYR A 117 -15.80 -14.95 14.11
C TYR A 117 -17.13 -14.33 14.55
N CYS A 118 -18.06 -14.23 13.59
CA CYS A 118 -19.29 -13.46 13.78
C CYS A 118 -20.53 -14.06 13.12
N THR A 119 -20.49 -15.31 12.68
CA THR A 119 -21.66 -16.00 12.10
C THR A 119 -22.06 -17.22 12.95
N PRO A 120 -23.27 -17.79 12.76
CA PRO A 120 -23.63 -19.07 13.38
C PRO A 120 -22.66 -20.21 13.06
N SER A 121 -22.00 -20.15 11.89
CA SER A 121 -21.02 -21.13 11.42
C SER A 121 -19.58 -20.83 11.86
N GLY A 122 -19.36 -19.74 12.60
CA GLY A 122 -18.05 -19.31 13.10
C GLY A 122 -17.39 -18.25 12.23
N PHE A 123 -16.18 -18.56 11.74
CA PHE A 123 -15.35 -17.64 10.95
C PHE A 123 -16.01 -17.25 9.62
N TYR A 124 -15.85 -15.98 9.25
CA TYR A 124 -16.38 -15.43 8.02
C TYR A 124 -15.55 -14.25 7.52
N THR A 125 -15.24 -14.28 6.23
CA THR A 125 -14.54 -13.21 5.50
C THR A 125 -15.49 -12.62 4.45
N PRO A 126 -16.00 -11.39 4.61
CA PRO A 126 -16.89 -10.77 3.64
C PRO A 126 -16.18 -10.36 2.36
N GLY A 127 -16.94 -10.29 1.24
CA GLY A 127 -16.44 -9.83 -0.05
C GLY A 127 -16.70 -10.75 -1.23
N HIS A 128 -17.52 -11.78 -1.07
CA HIS A 128 -17.76 -12.82 -2.08
C HIS A 128 -19.25 -13.15 -2.30
N LEU A 129 -20.13 -12.84 -1.35
CA LEU A 129 -21.59 -13.03 -1.43
C LEU A 129 -22.28 -11.72 -1.80
N ALA A 130 -22.31 -11.41 -3.10
CA ALA A 130 -22.93 -10.19 -3.64
C ALA A 130 -22.49 -8.89 -2.91
N PRO A 131 -21.17 -8.67 -2.72
CA PRO A 131 -20.69 -7.46 -2.08
C PRO A 131 -21.03 -6.22 -2.92
N ARG A 132 -21.25 -5.11 -2.22
CA ARG A 132 -21.39 -3.79 -2.82
C ARG A 132 -20.10 -3.03 -2.57
N TYR A 133 -19.61 -2.38 -3.61
CA TYR A 133 -18.44 -1.53 -3.52
C TYR A 133 -18.78 -0.07 -3.82
N GLN A 134 -18.13 0.83 -3.10
CA GLN A 134 -18.15 2.26 -3.37
C GLN A 134 -16.71 2.76 -3.48
N LEU A 135 -16.43 3.48 -4.56
CA LEU A 135 -15.19 4.22 -4.74
C LEU A 135 -15.46 5.69 -4.40
N ILE A 136 -14.58 6.27 -3.58
CA ILE A 136 -14.68 7.64 -3.09
C ILE A 136 -13.46 8.41 -3.60
N ASN A 137 -13.71 9.60 -4.13
CA ASN A 137 -12.70 10.59 -4.44
C ASN A 137 -13.16 11.92 -3.82
N GLY A 138 -12.33 12.53 -2.99
CA GLY A 138 -12.72 13.69 -2.21
C GLY A 138 -11.56 14.60 -1.86
N THR A 139 -11.88 15.66 -1.12
CA THR A 139 -10.92 16.60 -0.57
C THR A 139 -11.31 16.87 0.87
N ASP A 140 -10.35 16.75 1.78
CA ASP A 140 -10.62 16.92 3.21
C ASP A 140 -10.72 18.40 3.63
N SER A 141 -10.95 18.64 4.92
CA SER A 141 -11.04 19.99 5.49
C SER A 141 -9.74 20.80 5.37
N SER A 142 -8.59 20.14 5.23
CA SER A 142 -7.28 20.75 4.99
C SER A 142 -7.00 21.04 3.51
N LYS A 143 -8.00 20.84 2.63
CA LYS A 143 -7.87 20.97 1.17
C LYS A 143 -6.94 19.93 0.53
N THR A 144 -6.75 18.80 1.19
CA THR A 144 -5.89 17.73 0.68
C THR A 144 -6.75 16.63 0.03
N PRO A 145 -6.42 16.19 -1.20
CA PRO A 145 -7.13 15.09 -1.85
C PRO A 145 -7.05 13.79 -1.03
N TYR A 146 -8.12 12.99 -1.09
CA TYR A 146 -8.13 11.64 -0.53
C TYR A 146 -9.00 10.69 -1.38
N GLY A 147 -8.63 9.42 -1.36
CA GLY A 147 -9.32 8.33 -2.04
C GLY A 147 -9.82 7.33 -1.03
N GLY A 148 -10.96 6.72 -1.31
CA GLY A 148 -11.56 5.72 -0.42
C GLY A 148 -12.16 4.56 -1.19
N ILE A 149 -12.12 3.37 -0.58
CA ILE A 149 -12.85 2.19 -1.02
C ILE A 149 -13.69 1.72 0.15
N VAL A 150 -14.96 1.46 -0.10
CA VAL A 150 -15.87 0.82 0.86
C VAL A 150 -16.35 -0.48 0.25
N MET A 151 -16.18 -1.58 0.97
CA MET A 151 -16.83 -2.86 0.69
C MET A 151 -17.92 -3.07 1.73
N SER A 152 -19.11 -3.47 1.30
CA SER A 152 -20.27 -3.75 2.16
C SER A 152 -20.95 -5.02 1.71
N GLU A 153 -21.18 -5.95 2.64
CA GLU A 153 -21.81 -7.24 2.36
C GLU A 153 -22.80 -7.59 3.46
N THR A 154 -23.97 -8.10 3.07
CA THR A 154 -24.98 -8.58 4.02
C THR A 154 -24.89 -10.09 4.11
N TYR A 155 -24.59 -10.62 5.31
CA TYR A 155 -24.58 -12.06 5.53
C TYR A 155 -26.03 -12.59 5.54
N PRO A 156 -26.42 -13.47 4.59
CA PRO A 156 -27.83 -13.79 4.38
C PRO A 156 -28.54 -14.41 5.58
N ALA A 157 -27.86 -15.27 6.34
CA ALA A 157 -28.49 -16.04 7.41
C ALA A 157 -28.88 -15.20 8.63
N THR A 158 -28.22 -14.07 8.87
CA THR A 158 -28.47 -13.22 10.05
C THR A 158 -28.89 -11.80 9.68
N GLY A 159 -28.71 -11.39 8.42
CA GLY A 159 -28.98 -10.03 7.96
C GLY A 159 -28.03 -8.99 8.54
N GLN A 160 -26.90 -9.42 9.12
CA GLN A 160 -25.85 -8.50 9.58
C GLN A 160 -25.10 -7.95 8.38
N VAL A 161 -24.77 -6.67 8.42
CA VAL A 161 -23.98 -6.01 7.39
C VAL A 161 -22.56 -5.85 7.91
N LEU A 162 -21.61 -6.33 7.12
CA LEU A 162 -20.17 -6.21 7.36
C LEU A 162 -19.58 -5.26 6.35
N GLU A 163 -18.76 -4.33 6.82
CA GLU A 163 -18.13 -3.34 5.97
C GLU A 163 -16.66 -3.18 6.29
N GLN A 164 -15.88 -3.00 5.23
CA GLN A 164 -14.46 -2.68 5.29
C GLN A 164 -14.20 -1.42 4.48
N TYR A 165 -13.40 -0.54 5.06
CA TYR A 165 -13.07 0.76 4.51
C TYR A 165 -11.55 0.86 4.38
N TRP A 166 -11.08 1.42 3.28
CA TRP A 166 -9.69 1.77 3.05
C TRP A 166 -9.62 3.20 2.53
N PHE A 167 -8.83 4.05 3.17
CA PHE A 167 -8.64 5.43 2.77
C PHE A 167 -7.15 5.75 2.65
N LEU A 168 -6.82 6.49 1.60
CA LEU A 168 -5.50 7.03 1.37
C LEU A 168 -5.63 8.52 1.16
N ARG A 169 -4.78 9.28 1.85
CA ARG A 169 -4.68 10.72 1.69
C ARG A 169 -3.45 11.07 0.87
N GLU A 170 -3.53 12.16 0.10
CA GLU A 170 -2.40 12.65 -0.71
C GLU A 170 -1.15 12.86 0.15
N GLY A 171 0.00 12.41 -0.35
CA GLY A 171 1.30 12.54 0.31
C GLY A 171 1.54 11.68 1.56
N GLU A 172 0.58 10.84 1.96
CA GLU A 172 0.75 9.91 3.08
C GLU A 172 1.18 8.51 2.62
N THR A 173 2.02 7.85 3.41
CA THR A 173 2.36 6.43 3.22
C THR A 173 1.47 5.50 4.06
N GLY A 174 0.59 6.07 4.89
CA GLY A 174 -0.34 5.33 5.74
C GLY A 174 -1.64 4.97 5.01
N LEU A 175 -2.01 3.69 5.06
CA LEU A 175 -3.33 3.23 4.64
C LEU A 175 -4.27 3.20 5.85
N HIS A 176 -5.30 4.04 5.82
CA HIS A 176 -6.27 4.12 6.92
C HIS A 176 -7.39 3.12 6.72
N THR A 177 -7.58 2.22 7.68
CA THR A 177 -8.59 1.17 7.58
C THR A 177 -9.62 1.27 8.68
N PHE A 178 -10.89 1.05 8.32
CA PHE A 178 -11.98 0.94 9.29
C PHE A 178 -12.79 -0.31 8.99
N SER A 179 -13.30 -0.95 10.04
CA SER A 179 -14.23 -2.07 9.90
C SER A 179 -15.50 -1.74 10.67
N ARG A 180 -16.66 -2.08 10.11
CA ARG A 180 -17.95 -1.85 10.74
C ARG A 180 -18.81 -3.09 10.62
N LEU A 181 -19.54 -3.39 11.69
CA LEU A 181 -20.57 -4.41 11.71
C LEU A 181 -21.82 -3.82 12.33
N TYR A 182 -22.96 -4.03 11.68
CA TYR A 182 -24.24 -3.55 12.19
C TYR A 182 -25.40 -4.46 11.78
N TYR A 183 -26.48 -4.39 12.55
CA TYR A 183 -27.70 -5.16 12.34
C TYR A 183 -28.85 -4.20 12.09
N HIS A 184 -29.67 -4.47 11.08
CA HIS A 184 -30.93 -3.74 10.85
C HIS A 184 -32.18 -4.55 11.13
N ASN A 185 -32.04 -5.81 11.57
CA ASN A 185 -33.17 -6.67 11.83
C ASN A 185 -33.73 -6.44 13.25
N LYS A 186 -34.82 -5.69 13.33
CA LYS A 186 -35.52 -5.38 14.59
C LYS A 186 -36.26 -6.58 15.18
N THR A 187 -36.60 -7.60 14.38
CA THR A 187 -37.42 -8.73 14.82
C THR A 187 -36.61 -9.97 15.20
N THR A 188 -35.40 -10.14 14.65
CA THR A 188 -34.47 -11.22 15.03
C THR A 188 -33.05 -10.67 15.27
N PRO A 189 -32.80 -9.97 16.39
CA PRO A 189 -31.48 -9.44 16.69
C PRO A 189 -30.50 -10.60 16.95
N PHE A 190 -29.62 -10.87 15.98
CA PHE A 190 -28.55 -11.83 16.15
C PHE A 190 -27.34 -11.16 16.80
N LEU A 191 -27.39 -10.94 18.12
CA LEU A 191 -26.31 -10.24 18.85
C LEU A 191 -25.31 -11.17 19.55
N ARG A 192 -25.51 -12.49 19.50
CA ARG A 192 -24.84 -13.42 20.43
C ARG A 192 -23.50 -14.00 19.98
N ASN A 193 -23.13 -13.94 18.69
CA ASN A 193 -21.93 -14.64 18.19
C ASN A 193 -20.80 -13.72 17.70
N LEU A 194 -20.77 -12.44 18.04
CA LEU A 194 -19.60 -11.60 17.74
C LEU A 194 -18.47 -11.92 18.74
N GLN A 195 -17.65 -12.91 18.42
CA GLN A 195 -16.51 -13.32 19.25
C GLN A 195 -15.23 -12.61 18.82
N GLU A 196 -15.00 -12.50 17.51
CA GLU A 196 -13.83 -11.83 16.94
C GLU A 196 -14.23 -10.92 15.79
N PHE A 197 -13.59 -9.76 15.69
CA PHE A 197 -13.74 -8.81 14.59
C PHE A 197 -12.39 -8.18 14.30
N ARG A 198 -11.81 -8.54 13.16
CA ARG A 198 -10.38 -8.36 12.87
C ARG A 198 -10.18 -7.70 11.51
N THR A 199 -9.25 -6.75 11.45
CA THR A 199 -8.62 -6.38 10.20
C THR A 199 -7.31 -7.15 10.12
N LEU A 200 -7.17 -8.02 9.13
CA LEU A 200 -6.00 -8.88 8.98
C LEU A 200 -5.11 -8.39 7.84
N PHE A 201 -3.81 -8.31 8.11
CA PHE A 201 -2.75 -8.13 7.14
C PHE A 201 -1.86 -9.38 7.18
N ARG A 202 -1.72 -10.07 6.04
CA ARG A 202 -1.02 -11.36 5.97
C ARG A 202 -0.01 -11.35 4.83
N PRO A 203 1.14 -10.70 5.01
CA PRO A 203 2.17 -10.70 3.99
C PRO A 203 2.79 -12.10 3.84
N ASN A 204 3.35 -12.33 2.66
CA ASN A 204 4.09 -13.52 2.25
C ASN A 204 5.36 -13.08 1.50
N THR A 205 6.13 -12.22 2.16
CA THR A 205 7.38 -11.67 1.65
C THR A 205 8.39 -11.58 2.79
N ALA A 206 9.69 -11.64 2.45
CA ALA A 206 10.78 -11.60 3.42
C ALA A 206 11.07 -10.19 3.97
N LEU A 207 10.30 -9.17 3.58
CA LEU A 207 10.46 -7.79 4.06
C LEU A 207 10.15 -7.66 5.56
N TRP A 208 9.22 -8.45 6.07
CA TRP A 208 8.75 -8.37 7.43
C TRP A 208 9.62 -9.30 8.28
N THR A 209 10.57 -8.72 8.99
CA THR A 209 11.55 -9.45 9.81
C THR A 209 11.34 -9.27 11.30
N ASP A 210 10.62 -8.23 11.71
CA ASP A 210 10.50 -7.80 13.09
C ASP A 210 9.05 -7.49 13.44
N LEU A 211 8.74 -7.68 14.70
CA LEU A 211 7.52 -7.25 15.36
C LEU A 211 7.85 -5.98 16.11
N SER A 212 7.03 -4.96 15.94
CA SER A 212 7.10 -3.72 16.71
C SER A 212 5.70 -3.32 17.10
N THR A 213 5.54 -2.86 18.34
CA THR A 213 4.29 -2.25 18.79
C THR A 213 4.51 -0.78 19.17
N ASN A 214 5.67 -0.44 19.73
CA ASN A 214 6.03 0.90 20.14
C ASN A 214 7.57 1.01 20.23
N GLU A 215 8.10 2.17 20.61
CA GLU A 215 9.55 2.40 20.67
C GLU A 215 10.31 1.51 21.67
N LYS A 216 9.60 0.74 22.52
CA LYS A 216 10.17 -0.12 23.57
C LYS A 216 9.93 -1.60 23.33
N GLN A 217 8.78 -1.95 22.75
CA GLN A 217 8.36 -3.33 22.53
C GLN A 217 8.56 -3.69 21.06
N HIS A 218 9.70 -4.30 20.77
CA HIS A 218 10.04 -4.84 19.46
C HIS A 218 10.92 -6.08 19.61
N ALA A 219 10.79 -7.03 18.69
CA ALA A 219 11.64 -8.20 18.60
C ALA A 219 11.65 -8.78 17.17
N PRO A 220 12.70 -9.49 16.74
CA PRO A 220 12.71 -10.23 15.49
C PRO A 220 11.58 -11.27 15.46
N LEU A 221 10.97 -11.55 14.31
CA LEU A 221 10.04 -12.66 14.18
C LEU A 221 10.73 -13.99 14.54
N PRO A 222 10.01 -14.96 15.16
CA PRO A 222 10.52 -16.31 15.33
C PRO A 222 11.02 -16.88 13.99
N SER A 223 12.24 -17.41 13.95
CA SER A 223 12.77 -17.95 12.70
C SER A 223 11.99 -19.17 12.24
N LYS A 224 12.19 -19.55 10.98
CA LYS A 224 11.64 -20.80 10.44
C LYS A 224 12.01 -22.03 11.29
N ASN A 225 13.24 -22.10 11.79
CA ASN A 225 13.69 -23.21 12.63
C ASN A 225 12.96 -23.22 13.99
N ALA A 226 12.72 -22.06 14.59
CA ALA A 226 11.92 -21.95 15.81
C ALA A 226 10.46 -22.33 15.57
N THR A 227 9.83 -21.82 14.49
CA THR A 227 8.45 -22.18 14.13
C THR A 227 8.28 -23.65 13.76
N ASP A 228 9.31 -24.30 13.18
CA ASP A 228 9.26 -25.71 12.83
C ASP A 228 9.43 -26.63 14.07
N LYS A 229 10.00 -26.12 15.17
CA LYS A 229 10.24 -26.83 16.44
C LYS A 229 9.34 -26.38 17.60
N GLN A 230 8.38 -25.51 17.29
CA GLN A 230 7.47 -24.95 18.26
C GLN A 230 6.56 -26.03 18.86
N VAL A 231 6.11 -25.80 20.10
CA VAL A 231 5.05 -26.58 20.72
C VAL A 231 3.88 -25.66 21.04
N THR A 232 2.70 -25.94 20.49
CA THR A 232 1.48 -25.20 20.82
C THR A 232 1.06 -25.55 22.25
N VAL A 233 1.03 -24.57 23.14
CA VAL A 233 0.73 -24.78 24.57
C VAL A 233 -0.67 -24.31 24.98
N GLN A 234 -1.18 -23.20 24.42
CA GLN A 234 -2.53 -22.69 24.68
C GLN A 234 -2.91 -21.57 23.69
N ASP A 235 -4.15 -21.50 23.18
CA ASP A 235 -4.73 -20.36 22.42
C ASP A 235 -3.74 -19.57 21.52
N ALA A 236 -3.19 -20.23 20.49
CA ALA A 236 -2.20 -19.65 19.57
C ALA A 236 -0.91 -19.12 20.25
N THR A 237 -0.55 -19.69 21.40
CA THR A 237 0.73 -19.51 22.07
C THR A 237 1.64 -20.68 21.78
N TRP A 238 2.85 -20.37 21.39
CA TRP A 238 3.92 -21.30 21.05
C TRP A 238 5.02 -21.23 22.11
N TYR A 239 5.46 -22.39 22.55
CA TYR A 239 6.74 -22.53 23.24
C TYR A 239 7.85 -22.74 22.22
N LEU A 240 8.85 -21.88 22.26
CA LEU A 240 10.00 -21.81 21.35
C LEU A 240 11.33 -22.15 22.04
N GLY A 241 11.33 -22.49 23.34
CA GLY A 241 12.55 -22.81 24.09
C GLY A 241 13.30 -24.07 23.61
N ASN A 242 12.75 -24.82 22.65
CA ASN A 242 13.48 -25.87 21.92
C ASN A 242 14.53 -25.30 20.93
N THR A 243 14.55 -23.98 20.73
CA THR A 243 15.53 -23.26 19.92
C THR A 243 16.10 -22.08 20.71
N PRO A 244 16.93 -22.34 21.74
CA PRO A 244 17.43 -21.28 22.61
C PRO A 244 18.27 -20.24 21.87
N ASP A 245 18.94 -20.62 20.78
CA ASP A 245 19.77 -19.71 19.98
C ASP A 245 18.96 -18.86 18.97
N ASP A 246 17.63 -18.99 18.94
CA ASP A 246 16.78 -18.18 18.07
C ASP A 246 16.77 -16.71 18.52
N ALA A 247 16.83 -15.77 17.56
CA ALA A 247 16.89 -14.35 17.87
C ALA A 247 15.66 -13.84 18.64
N TYR A 248 14.45 -14.37 18.35
CA TYR A 248 13.26 -14.03 19.12
C TYR A 248 13.39 -14.52 20.56
N VAL A 249 13.86 -15.75 20.76
CA VAL A 249 13.99 -16.36 22.10
C VAL A 249 15.00 -15.60 22.96
N GLN A 250 16.12 -15.16 22.36
CA GLN A 250 17.14 -14.37 23.06
C GLN A 250 16.68 -12.96 23.43
N GLN A 251 15.82 -12.34 22.62
CA GLN A 251 15.44 -10.93 22.79
C GLN A 251 14.11 -10.74 23.52
N GLU A 252 13.12 -11.61 23.28
CA GLU A 252 11.76 -11.49 23.82
C GLU A 252 11.44 -12.55 24.86
N GLY A 253 11.65 -13.83 24.52
CA GLY A 253 11.54 -14.95 25.45
C GLY A 253 11.04 -16.25 24.84
N ASP A 254 10.93 -17.28 25.68
CA ASP A 254 10.60 -18.64 25.28
C ASP A 254 9.18 -18.82 24.72
N TYR A 255 8.27 -17.88 25.00
CA TYR A 255 6.88 -17.97 24.59
C TYR A 255 6.56 -16.89 23.57
N PHE A 256 6.02 -17.32 22.43
CA PHE A 256 5.41 -16.44 21.45
C PHE A 256 3.89 -16.54 21.55
N THR A 257 3.21 -15.41 21.78
CA THR A 257 1.75 -15.34 21.72
C THR A 257 1.28 -14.13 20.94
N LYS A 258 0.11 -14.25 20.31
CA LYS A 258 -0.57 -13.16 19.58
C LYS A 258 -0.84 -11.92 20.46
N TYR A 259 -0.73 -12.04 21.78
CA TYR A 259 -0.94 -10.96 22.75
C TYR A 259 0.34 -10.26 23.21
N THR A 260 1.53 -10.74 22.84
CA THR A 260 2.82 -10.20 23.34
C THR A 260 3.05 -8.78 22.84
N PHE A 261 2.71 -8.55 21.58
CA PHE A 261 2.88 -7.28 20.86
C PHE A 261 1.58 -6.47 20.79
N GLN A 262 0.79 -6.50 21.88
CA GLN A 262 -0.43 -5.71 21.99
C GLN A 262 -0.16 -4.41 22.78
N ASP A 263 -0.67 -3.29 22.31
CA ASP A 263 -0.68 -2.02 23.05
C ASP A 263 -1.96 -1.24 22.73
N THR A 264 -2.20 -0.22 23.54
CA THR A 264 -3.17 0.84 23.29
C THR A 264 -2.87 1.59 21.99
N TRP A 265 -3.91 1.87 21.21
CA TRP A 265 -3.78 2.51 19.89
C TRP A 265 -3.00 3.84 19.91
N SER A 266 -3.06 4.59 21.01
CA SER A 266 -2.39 5.90 21.14
C SER A 266 -0.88 5.80 21.28
N ARG A 267 -0.34 4.59 21.45
CA ARG A 267 1.10 4.30 21.58
C ARG A 267 1.59 3.33 20.51
N ALA A 268 0.70 2.87 19.62
CA ALA A 268 1.04 1.91 18.59
C ALA A 268 1.80 2.64 17.46
N GLU A 269 3.11 2.41 17.35
CA GLU A 269 3.94 2.87 16.23
C GLU A 269 4.22 1.67 15.31
N GLU A 270 3.61 1.67 14.13
CA GLU A 270 3.84 0.68 13.06
C GLU A 270 3.32 -0.77 13.31
N ILE A 271 3.13 -1.53 12.23
CA ILE A 271 2.13 -2.62 12.11
C ILE A 271 2.49 -3.91 12.88
N LEU A 272 1.66 -4.28 13.88
CA LEU A 272 0.88 -5.54 13.93
C LEU A 272 -0.33 -5.39 14.91
N PHE A 273 -1.52 -5.82 14.49
CA PHE A 273 -2.84 -5.56 15.14
C PHE A 273 -3.10 -6.33 16.46
N MET A 274 -3.78 -5.66 17.42
CA MET A 274 -5.15 -5.97 17.90
C MET A 274 -5.59 -5.05 19.06
N ILE A 275 -6.58 -4.15 18.87
CA ILE A 275 -7.83 -3.96 19.69
C ILE A 275 -8.83 -3.07 18.90
N PRO A 276 -10.06 -3.52 18.59
CA PRO A 276 -11.13 -2.60 18.19
C PRO A 276 -11.69 -1.84 19.40
N ARG A 277 -11.77 -0.51 19.30
CA ARG A 277 -12.50 0.31 20.28
C ARG A 277 -14.00 -0.02 20.19
N GLN A 278 -14.54 -0.81 21.11
CA GLN A 278 -15.98 -0.84 21.34
C GLN A 278 -16.39 0.49 22.00
N ARG A 279 -16.85 1.46 21.22
CA ARG A 279 -17.75 2.49 21.79
C ARG A 279 -19.12 1.84 21.95
N THR A 280 -19.52 1.61 23.19
CA THR A 280 -20.89 1.26 23.54
C THR A 280 -21.84 2.29 22.92
N ILE A 281 -22.64 1.87 21.95
CA ILE A 281 -23.78 2.66 21.48
C ILE A 281 -24.78 2.64 22.62
N ARG A 282 -24.94 3.76 23.33
CA ARG A 282 -26.14 3.98 24.14
C ARG A 282 -27.32 4.07 23.16
N SER A 283 -28.28 3.17 23.31
CA SER A 283 -29.58 3.31 22.67
C SER A 283 -30.19 4.64 23.11
N GLN A 284 -30.56 5.48 22.14
CA GLN A 284 -31.75 6.34 22.30
C GLN A 284 -32.97 5.53 21.89
#